data_AF-A0A497S7Z7-F1
#
_entry.id   AF-A0A497S7Z7-F1
#
_cell.length_a   1.000
_cell.length_b   1.000
_cell.length_c   1.000
_cell.angle_alpha   90.00
_cell.angle_beta   90.00
_cell.angle_gamma   90.00
#
_symmetry.space_group_name_H-M   'P 1'
#
loop_
_entity.id
_entity.type
_entity.pdbx_description
1 polymer ?
#
loop_
_entity_poly.entity_id
_entity_poly.type
_entity_poly.pdbx_seq_one_letter_code
_entity_poly.pdbx_strand_id
1 'polypeptide(L)'
;MKRKIERKKIDYNSLRDIVPDTSVLVHGKLSALIEEGKIKDARIIIPQTVLDELQAQASRGRDIGFEGLDEIKRIRNTGEKKGVRVEFTGKRPTLEEIQLAKKGRLDAIIRDFAAKEKATLITCDYVQALVGEAEDVPVVYIPQPVGKDLPLEKFFTPDTQSVHFKSGVKPFAKKGKPGSVELVTIRDKPFTEEEINEIINDVMSKTRTDENSFIEIGKQGAMVVQSGDYRISITRPPFADGLELTAVRPIAKVSIDDYKLHDELKKRLVSGTEGVLISGPPGSGKSTFAASVAEFLVSSGKIVKTFEQPRDLQVGPEVTQYAPLEGDWEKTSELLLLVRPDYTIFDEVRKTRDFRVFGDMRLAGVGMIGVVHATDTVSSIQRFVGRIELGMIPHVINTVIYINAGKVEKVYEISMTVKVPSGMQEEDLTRPVVEIRDFETKKLEYEIYTYGEENVIVPVKEEQKGSPARRLAAETIKKVISSYDRNAEVELVSDTRANVKVNPDVIPRLIGSKGKNISELEGKVGIKLSVEPKGGTFKKDLPWNFEEHGSSIYLTISPDLTGKQVEVYDGEDFVLSAHVGKKGKIKVKKRSDIGKSILSAVSKDSLRIVS
;
A
#
# COMPACT_ATOMS: atom_id res chain seq x y z
N MET A 1 -12.82 -10.93 31.89
CA MET A 1 -13.60 -11.44 33.04
C MET A 1 -14.35 -10.25 33.68
N LYS A 2 -15.59 -9.96 33.23
CA LYS A 2 -16.36 -8.80 33.74
C LYS A 2 -16.81 -9.09 35.19
N ARG A 3 -16.11 -8.54 36.19
CA ARG A 3 -16.67 -8.43 37.54
C ARG A 3 -17.78 -7.38 37.49
N LYS A 4 -19.04 -7.82 37.42
CA LYS A 4 -20.18 -6.99 37.83
C LYS A 4 -19.98 -6.72 39.33
N ILE A 5 -19.36 -5.59 39.65
CA ILE A 5 -19.38 -5.07 41.02
C ILE A 5 -20.83 -4.69 41.28
N GLU A 6 -21.48 -5.39 42.20
CA GLU A 6 -22.78 -4.97 42.72
C GLU A 6 -22.64 -3.54 43.22
N ARG A 7 -23.36 -2.61 42.58
CA ARG A 7 -23.44 -1.22 43.01
C ARG A 7 -24.13 -1.21 44.38
N LYS A 8 -23.36 -1.27 45.47
CA LYS A 8 -23.88 -0.86 46.78
C LYS A 8 -24.40 0.56 46.62
N LYS A 9 -25.67 0.80 46.97
CA LYS A 9 -26.21 2.16 47.05
C LYS A 9 -25.44 2.87 48.16
N ILE A 10 -24.55 3.79 47.78
CA ILE A 10 -23.81 4.62 48.72
C ILE A 10 -24.76 5.71 49.19
N ASP A 11 -25.00 5.79 50.50
CA ASP A 11 -25.73 6.90 51.10
C ASP A 11 -24.78 8.07 51.35
N TYR A 12 -24.62 8.93 50.35
CA TYR A 12 -23.73 10.09 50.42
C TYR A 12 -24.10 11.09 51.52
N ASN A 13 -25.35 11.11 52.01
CA ASN A 13 -25.77 12.00 53.10
C ASN A 13 -25.20 11.56 54.46
N SER A 14 -24.75 10.32 54.58
CA SER A 14 -24.15 9.80 55.81
C SER A 14 -22.68 10.21 55.97
N LEU A 15 -22.04 10.74 54.91
CA LEU A 15 -20.64 11.13 54.90
C LEU A 15 -20.45 12.46 55.65
N ARG A 16 -19.74 12.39 56.79
CA ARG A 16 -19.45 13.57 57.64
C ARG A 16 -18.10 14.20 57.35
N ASP A 17 -17.06 13.39 57.20
CA ASP A 17 -15.70 13.84 56.90
C ASP A 17 -15.23 13.20 55.59
N ILE A 18 -14.85 14.05 54.64
CA ILE A 18 -14.55 13.65 53.25
C ILE A 18 -13.15 14.14 52.90
N VAL A 19 -12.29 13.24 52.42
CA VAL A 19 -10.99 13.57 51.83
C VAL A 19 -11.06 13.27 50.33
N PRO A 20 -11.06 14.29 49.45
CA PRO A 20 -10.97 14.07 48.02
C PRO A 20 -9.53 13.83 47.58
N ASP A 21 -9.34 12.91 46.65
CA ASP A 21 -8.09 12.81 45.89
C ASP A 21 -8.06 13.78 44.69
N THR A 22 -6.94 13.79 43.97
CA THR A 22 -6.81 14.62 42.77
C THR A 22 -7.82 14.21 41.69
N SER A 23 -8.14 12.92 41.55
CA SER A 23 -9.02 12.43 40.49
C SER A 23 -10.47 12.91 40.63
N VAL A 24 -11.04 12.90 41.84
CA VAL A 24 -12.43 13.36 42.06
C VAL A 24 -12.59 14.86 41.85
N LEU A 25 -11.54 15.64 42.17
CA LEU A 25 -11.53 17.10 41.96
C LEU A 25 -11.42 17.44 40.47
N VAL A 26 -10.50 16.79 39.75
CA VAL A 26 -10.36 17.02 38.30
C VAL A 26 -11.65 16.66 37.56
N HIS A 27 -12.35 15.60 37.97
CA HIS A 27 -13.60 15.17 37.33
C HIS A 27 -14.87 15.91 37.77
N GLY A 28 -14.76 16.92 38.63
CA GLY A 28 -15.89 17.76 39.05
C GLY A 28 -17.02 17.02 39.77
N LYS A 29 -16.76 15.82 40.30
CA LYS A 29 -17.82 14.96 40.85
C LYS A 29 -18.27 15.40 42.22
N LEU A 30 -17.37 16.01 42.99
CA LEU A 30 -17.66 16.37 44.36
C LEU A 30 -18.61 17.58 44.43
N SER A 31 -18.39 18.62 43.63
CA SER A 31 -19.31 19.75 43.52
C SER A 31 -20.68 19.33 42.99
N ALA A 32 -20.73 18.44 41.99
CA ALA A 32 -21.98 17.92 41.44
C ALA A 32 -22.85 17.23 42.52
N LEU A 33 -22.23 16.40 43.37
CA LEU A 33 -22.94 15.73 44.47
C LEU A 33 -23.47 16.72 45.53
N ILE A 34 -22.75 17.82 45.77
CA ILE A 34 -23.17 18.90 46.69
C ILE A 34 -24.34 19.70 46.09
N GLU A 35 -24.24 20.07 44.81
CA GLU A 35 -25.27 20.80 44.06
C GLU A 35 -26.59 20.01 44.04
N GLU A 36 -26.52 18.72 43.71
CA GLU A 36 -27.64 17.76 43.76
C GLU A 36 -28.19 17.54 45.18
N GLY A 37 -27.48 17.99 46.22
CA GLY A 37 -27.88 17.85 47.62
C GLY A 37 -27.78 16.42 48.15
N LYS A 38 -26.92 15.59 47.54
CA LYS A 38 -26.56 14.24 48.02
C LYS A 38 -25.50 14.29 49.11
N ILE A 39 -24.71 15.36 49.16
CA ILE A 39 -23.78 15.67 50.25
C ILE A 39 -24.27 16.95 50.92
N LYS A 40 -24.48 16.91 52.24
CA LYS A 40 -24.94 18.02 53.08
C LYS A 40 -24.29 17.89 54.45
N ASP A 41 -24.12 19.01 55.16
CA ASP A 41 -23.62 19.04 56.54
C ASP A 41 -22.35 18.19 56.75
N ALA A 42 -21.41 18.32 55.82
CA ALA A 42 -20.17 17.56 55.73
C ALA A 42 -18.95 18.48 55.74
N ARG A 43 -17.82 17.96 56.22
CA ARG A 43 -16.51 18.63 56.19
C ARG A 43 -15.67 18.00 55.10
N ILE A 44 -15.27 18.81 54.12
CA ILE A 44 -14.37 18.43 53.03
C ILE A 44 -12.97 18.89 53.41
N ILE A 45 -12.09 17.93 53.62
CA ILE A 45 -10.72 18.13 54.08
C ILE A 45 -9.79 17.90 52.89
N ILE A 46 -9.30 18.99 52.28
CA ILE A 46 -8.42 18.94 51.11
C ILE A 46 -6.96 18.90 51.59
N PRO A 47 -6.21 17.82 51.34
CA PRO A 47 -4.80 17.76 51.70
C PRO A 47 -4.01 18.84 50.95
N GLN A 48 -3.07 19.50 51.64
CA GLN A 48 -2.18 20.49 51.01
C GLN A 48 -1.42 19.89 49.82
N THR A 49 -1.09 18.59 49.89
CA THR A 49 -0.44 17.84 48.81
C THR A 49 -1.25 17.80 47.52
N VAL A 50 -2.59 17.70 47.61
CA VAL A 50 -3.50 17.71 46.46
C VAL A 50 -3.53 19.10 45.82
N LEU A 51 -3.55 20.15 46.65
CA LEU A 51 -3.51 21.53 46.17
C LEU A 51 -2.18 21.85 45.47
N ASP A 52 -1.06 21.41 46.07
CA ASP A 52 0.28 21.62 45.52
C ASP A 52 0.45 20.88 44.17
N GLU A 53 -0.12 19.67 44.04
CA GLU A 53 -0.15 18.93 42.78
C GLU A 53 -0.93 19.69 41.70
N LEU A 54 -2.17 20.08 41.99
CA LEU A 54 -3.02 20.82 41.05
C LEU A 54 -2.37 22.14 40.62
N GLN A 55 -1.78 22.88 41.57
CA GLN A 55 -1.01 24.08 41.28
C GLN A 55 0.20 23.79 40.39
N ALA A 56 0.95 22.72 40.64
CA ALA A 56 2.10 22.33 39.82
C ALA A 56 1.69 21.93 38.39
N GLN A 57 0.55 21.26 38.22
CA GLN A 57 -0.01 20.95 36.91
C GLN A 57 -0.44 22.24 36.17
N ALA A 58 -1.17 23.14 36.84
CA ALA A 58 -1.61 24.41 36.28
C ALA A 58 -0.44 25.32 35.90
N SER A 59 0.60 25.41 36.75
CA SER A 59 1.82 26.18 36.47
C SER A 59 2.59 25.67 35.26
N ARG A 60 2.42 24.40 34.90
CA ARG A 60 2.98 23.77 33.70
C ARG A 60 2.05 23.89 32.49
N GLY A 61 0.97 24.65 32.59
CA GLY A 61 -0.01 24.87 31.52
C GLY A 61 -0.89 23.66 31.22
N ARG A 62 -1.11 22.76 32.19
CA ARG A 62 -1.96 21.58 32.00
C ARG A 62 -3.39 21.85 32.46
N ASP A 63 -4.35 21.62 31.59
CA ASP A 63 -5.80 21.85 31.80
C ASP A 63 -6.31 21.21 33.09
N ILE A 64 -5.90 19.96 33.37
CA ILE A 64 -6.28 19.21 34.58
C ILE A 64 -5.97 19.97 35.88
N GLY A 65 -4.90 20.78 35.90
CA GLY A 65 -4.56 21.59 37.07
C GLY A 65 -5.54 22.74 37.27
N PHE A 66 -5.92 23.41 36.18
CA PHE A 66 -6.91 24.49 36.21
C PHE A 66 -8.30 23.95 36.58
N GLU A 67 -8.73 22.85 35.95
CA GLU A 67 -10.00 22.17 36.24
C GLU A 67 -10.13 21.81 37.73
N GLY A 68 -9.11 21.15 38.31
CA GLY A 68 -9.13 20.79 39.73
C GLY A 68 -9.14 22.00 40.66
N LEU A 69 -8.41 23.08 40.34
CA LEU A 69 -8.42 24.31 41.14
C LEU A 69 -9.77 25.05 41.08
N ASP A 70 -10.41 25.10 39.91
CA ASP A 70 -11.72 25.70 39.75
C ASP A 70 -12.82 24.87 40.41
N GLU A 71 -12.70 23.54 40.40
CA GLU A 71 -13.57 22.67 41.18
C GLU A 71 -13.50 22.98 42.69
N ILE A 72 -12.30 23.19 43.25
CA ILE A 72 -12.15 23.56 44.67
C ILE A 72 -12.89 24.88 44.97
N LYS A 73 -12.80 25.88 44.08
CA LYS A 73 -13.57 27.13 44.22
C LYS A 73 -15.06 26.86 44.16
N ARG A 74 -15.50 26.01 43.24
CA ARG A 74 -16.91 25.64 43.06
C ARG A 74 -17.47 24.96 44.31
N ILE A 75 -16.77 23.95 44.84
CA ILE A 75 -17.12 23.25 46.09
C ILE A 75 -17.30 24.25 47.24
N ARG A 76 -16.40 25.23 47.37
CA ARG A 76 -16.51 26.26 48.43
C ARG A 76 -17.78 27.10 48.25
N ASN A 77 -18.03 27.60 47.04
CA ASN A 77 -19.17 28.47 46.74
C ASN A 77 -20.52 27.75 46.86
N THR A 78 -20.60 26.50 46.42
CA THR A 78 -21.85 25.71 46.46
C THR A 78 -22.08 25.06 47.82
N GLY A 79 -21.00 24.73 48.52
CA GLY A 79 -21.00 24.08 49.82
C GLY A 79 -21.57 24.95 50.94
N GLU A 80 -21.28 26.26 50.95
CA GLU A 80 -21.78 27.18 51.99
C GLU A 80 -23.31 27.15 52.11
N LYS A 81 -24.02 27.06 50.97
CA LYS A 81 -25.50 27.01 50.92
C LYS A 81 -26.08 25.68 51.42
N LYS A 82 -25.25 24.64 51.57
CA LYS A 82 -25.63 23.25 51.86
C LYS A 82 -25.03 22.74 53.19
N GLY A 83 -24.47 23.64 54.01
CA GLY A 83 -23.85 23.28 55.29
C GLY A 83 -22.48 22.61 55.17
N VAL A 84 -21.86 22.63 53.98
CA VAL A 84 -20.57 21.99 53.73
C VAL A 84 -19.42 22.95 54.02
N ARG A 85 -18.44 22.51 54.81
CA ARG A 85 -17.25 23.29 55.16
C ARG A 85 -16.03 22.74 54.45
N VAL A 86 -15.19 23.60 53.89
CA VAL A 86 -13.95 23.21 53.21
C VAL A 86 -12.75 23.64 54.05
N GLU A 87 -11.90 22.69 54.40
CA GLU A 87 -10.68 22.89 55.17
C GLU A 87 -9.46 22.45 54.36
N PHE A 88 -8.34 23.15 54.51
CA PHE A 88 -7.06 22.79 53.91
C PHE A 88 -6.11 22.40 55.02
N THR A 89 -5.58 21.17 54.96
CA THR A 89 -4.80 20.58 56.05
C THR A 89 -3.66 19.73 55.50
N GLY A 90 -2.63 19.51 56.30
CA GLY A 90 -1.49 18.68 55.92
C GLY A 90 -0.18 19.46 55.78
N LYS A 91 0.91 18.73 55.60
CA LYS A 91 2.25 19.32 55.40
C LYS A 91 2.49 19.53 53.90
N ARG A 92 3.15 20.62 53.54
CA ARG A 92 3.69 20.80 52.18
C ARG A 92 4.79 19.76 51.94
N PRO A 93 4.70 18.95 50.88
CA PRO A 93 5.79 18.03 50.51
C PRO A 93 7.06 18.82 50.21
N THR A 94 8.22 18.26 50.50
CA THR A 94 9.49 18.88 50.12
C THR A 94 9.75 18.72 48.62
N LEU A 95 10.59 19.58 48.04
CA LEU A 95 10.97 19.50 46.62
C LEU A 95 11.63 18.16 46.26
N GLU A 96 12.35 17.54 47.21
CA GLU A 96 12.93 16.20 47.07
C GLU A 96 11.85 15.11 47.00
N GLU A 97 10.82 15.18 47.85
CA GLU A 97 9.66 14.27 47.82
C GLU A 97 8.86 14.38 46.52
N ILE A 98 8.77 15.60 45.95
CA ILE A 98 8.11 15.87 44.67
C ILE A 98 8.93 15.35 43.49
N GLN A 99 10.27 15.50 43.51
CA GLN A 99 11.16 15.03 42.43
C GLN A 99 11.34 13.50 42.44
N LEU A 100 11.35 12.87 43.62
CA LEU A 100 11.51 11.43 43.78
C LEU A 100 10.19 10.65 43.68
N ALA A 101 9.05 11.33 43.55
CA ALA A 101 7.74 10.71 43.46
C ALA A 101 7.60 9.87 42.18
N LYS A 102 7.79 8.55 42.31
CA LYS A 102 7.20 7.58 41.39
C LYS A 102 5.67 7.70 41.45
N LYS A 103 4.99 7.36 40.34
CA LYS A 103 3.52 7.19 40.28
C LYS A 103 3.06 6.43 41.54
N GLY A 104 2.15 7.02 42.33
CA GLY A 104 1.51 6.39 43.49
C GLY A 104 1.93 6.85 44.88
N ARG A 105 3.00 7.67 45.04
CA ARG A 105 3.38 8.17 46.39
C ARG A 105 2.42 9.22 46.92
N LEU A 106 1.92 10.11 46.07
CA LEU A 106 0.91 11.12 46.44
C LEU A 106 -0.39 10.43 46.87
N ASP A 107 -0.81 9.43 46.11
CA ASP A 107 -1.96 8.60 46.41
C ASP A 107 -1.86 7.94 47.79
N ALA A 108 -0.68 7.43 48.15
CA ALA A 108 -0.43 6.89 49.48
C ALA A 108 -0.53 7.95 50.59
N ILE A 109 0.02 9.16 50.38
CA ILE A 109 -0.08 10.26 51.35
C ILE A 109 -1.54 10.66 51.58
N ILE A 110 -2.36 10.67 50.52
CA ILE A 110 -3.80 10.98 50.62
C ILE A 110 -4.53 9.90 51.42
N ARG A 111 -4.21 8.62 51.21
CA ARG A 111 -4.78 7.50 51.98
C ARG A 111 -4.36 7.54 53.45
N ASP A 112 -3.07 7.73 53.73
CA ASP A 112 -2.53 7.88 55.09
C ASP A 112 -3.24 9.03 55.82
N PHE A 113 -3.49 10.14 55.09
CA PHE A 113 -4.20 11.29 55.62
C PHE A 113 -5.68 10.97 55.92
N ALA A 114 -6.39 10.33 54.98
CA ALA A 114 -7.78 9.91 55.20
C ALA A 114 -7.91 8.95 56.38
N ALA A 115 -7.00 7.99 56.52
CA ALA A 115 -6.93 7.05 57.63
C ALA A 115 -6.73 7.78 58.97
N LYS A 116 -5.78 8.73 59.01
CA LYS A 116 -5.46 9.51 60.21
C LYS A 116 -6.63 10.36 60.69
N GLU A 117 -7.33 11.02 59.78
CA GLU A 117 -8.50 11.85 60.09
C GLU A 117 -9.79 11.03 60.29
N LYS A 118 -9.73 9.70 60.13
CA LYS A 118 -10.91 8.80 60.11
C LYS A 118 -11.98 9.27 59.12
N ALA A 119 -11.53 9.87 58.02
CA ALA A 119 -12.36 10.43 56.98
C ALA A 119 -12.57 9.44 55.85
N THR A 120 -13.63 9.64 55.06
CA THR A 120 -13.89 8.84 53.88
C THR A 120 -13.13 9.40 52.68
N LEU A 121 -12.24 8.61 52.10
CA LEU A 121 -11.59 8.92 50.84
C LEU A 121 -12.60 8.83 49.70
N ILE A 122 -12.78 9.91 48.93
CA ILE A 122 -13.55 9.87 47.69
C ILE A 122 -12.58 9.93 46.52
N THR A 123 -12.68 8.95 45.62
CA THR A 123 -11.79 8.83 44.46
C THR A 123 -12.54 8.38 43.21
N CYS A 124 -12.07 8.83 42.06
CA CYS A 124 -12.46 8.34 40.74
C CYS A 124 -11.45 7.35 40.15
N ASP A 125 -10.34 7.08 40.85
CA ASP A 125 -9.33 6.09 40.49
C ASP A 125 -9.65 4.73 41.15
N TYR A 126 -9.89 3.72 40.32
CA TYR A 126 -10.21 2.37 40.77
C TYR A 126 -9.05 1.71 41.53
N VAL A 127 -7.81 1.98 41.13
CA VAL A 127 -6.62 1.43 41.80
C VAL A 127 -6.50 2.05 43.18
N GLN A 128 -6.65 3.38 43.27
CA GLN A 128 -6.64 4.09 44.55
C GLN A 128 -7.72 3.56 45.49
N ALA A 129 -8.91 3.27 44.96
CA ALA A 129 -9.99 2.71 45.74
C ALA A 129 -9.69 1.30 46.26
N LEU A 130 -9.21 0.40 45.38
CA LEU A 130 -8.84 -0.96 45.78
C LEU A 130 -7.74 -0.99 46.84
N VAL A 131 -6.75 -0.11 46.73
CA VAL A 131 -5.66 -0.03 47.72
C VAL A 131 -6.17 0.52 49.03
N GLY A 132 -7.02 1.56 49.02
CA GLY A 132 -7.64 2.07 50.25
C GLY A 132 -8.53 1.06 50.94
N GLU A 133 -9.33 0.29 50.20
CA GLU A 133 -10.12 -0.83 50.75
C GLU A 133 -9.22 -1.90 51.37
N ALA A 134 -8.07 -2.22 50.75
CA ALA A 134 -7.11 -3.18 51.27
C ALA A 134 -6.37 -2.69 52.53
N GLU A 135 -6.18 -1.38 52.65
CA GLU A 135 -5.57 -0.70 53.80
C GLU A 135 -6.58 -0.36 54.92
N ASP A 136 -7.83 -0.84 54.82
CA ASP A 136 -8.93 -0.57 55.76
C ASP A 136 -9.26 0.93 55.92
N VAL A 137 -9.03 1.71 54.86
CA VAL A 137 -9.43 3.11 54.78
C VAL A 137 -10.87 3.16 54.26
N PRO A 138 -11.80 3.92 54.88
CA PRO A 138 -13.13 4.11 54.32
C PRO A 138 -13.04 4.79 52.94
N VAL A 139 -13.44 4.08 51.88
CA VAL A 139 -13.39 4.60 50.51
C VAL A 139 -14.77 4.63 49.86
N VAL A 140 -15.05 5.71 49.14
CA VAL A 140 -16.12 5.81 48.16
C VAL A 140 -15.52 5.98 46.77
N TYR A 141 -15.58 4.90 46.00
CA TYR A 141 -15.24 4.94 44.59
C TYR A 141 -16.42 5.51 43.79
N ILE A 142 -16.19 6.62 43.11
CA ILE A 142 -17.13 7.18 42.13
C ILE A 142 -16.69 6.66 40.76
N PRO A 143 -17.35 5.61 40.22
CA PRO A 143 -17.03 5.15 38.88
C PRO A 143 -17.26 6.29 37.90
N GLN A 144 -16.27 6.53 37.05
CA GLN A 144 -16.52 7.32 35.86
C GLN A 144 -17.58 6.60 35.02
N PRO A 145 -18.55 7.33 34.43
CA PRO A 145 -19.57 6.72 33.61
C PRO A 145 -18.89 5.90 32.51
N VAL A 146 -18.96 4.58 32.64
CA VAL A 146 -18.46 3.65 31.62
C VAL A 146 -19.48 3.64 30.49
N GLY A 147 -19.05 4.06 29.31
CA GLY A 147 -19.81 3.90 28.08
C GLY A 147 -21.08 4.76 27.99
N LYS A 148 -20.92 6.07 27.86
CA LYS A 148 -21.85 6.79 26.98
C LYS A 148 -21.30 6.68 25.56
N ASP A 149 -22.20 6.59 24.58
CA ASP A 149 -21.91 6.93 23.19
C ASP A 149 -21.13 8.25 23.19
N LEU A 150 -20.01 8.31 22.46
CA LEU A 150 -19.22 9.54 22.44
C LEU A 150 -20.14 10.66 21.95
N PRO A 151 -20.13 11.88 22.54
CA PRO A 151 -20.95 12.98 22.05
C PRO A 151 -20.73 13.24 20.55
N LEU A 152 -19.54 12.91 20.04
CA LEU A 152 -19.19 13.00 18.64
C LEU A 152 -20.02 12.08 17.73
N GLU A 153 -20.49 10.93 18.21
CA GLU A 153 -21.26 9.94 17.44
C GLU A 153 -22.58 10.54 16.92
N LYS A 154 -23.15 11.51 17.64
CA LYS A 154 -24.36 12.23 17.25
C LYS A 154 -24.20 13.02 15.94
N PHE A 155 -22.96 13.33 15.55
CA PHE A 155 -22.65 14.05 14.33
C PHE A 155 -22.40 13.12 13.13
N PHE A 156 -22.42 11.79 13.34
CA PHE A 156 -22.28 10.83 12.27
C PHE A 156 -23.61 10.21 11.84
N THR A 157 -24.01 10.47 10.59
CA THR A 157 -25.03 9.68 9.89
C THR A 157 -24.38 8.48 9.15
N PRO A 158 -25.13 7.50 8.63
CA PRO A 158 -24.56 6.36 7.89
C PRO A 158 -23.66 6.73 6.71
N ASP A 159 -23.90 7.89 6.10
CA ASP A 159 -23.15 8.46 4.96
C ASP A 159 -22.07 9.49 5.37
N THR A 160 -21.90 9.75 6.67
CA THR A 160 -20.85 10.66 7.17
C THR A 160 -19.52 9.93 7.28
N GLN A 161 -18.52 10.37 6.51
CA GLN A 161 -17.17 9.81 6.54
C GLN A 161 -16.31 10.41 7.65
N SER A 162 -16.41 11.73 7.85
CA SER A 162 -15.64 12.41 8.89
C SER A 162 -16.32 13.68 9.37
N VAL A 163 -16.03 14.07 10.60
CA VAL A 163 -16.44 15.33 11.21
C VAL A 163 -15.21 16.11 11.66
N HIS A 164 -15.28 17.43 11.54
CA HIS A 164 -14.16 18.35 11.72
C HIS A 164 -14.61 19.49 12.65
N PHE A 165 -14.01 19.57 13.84
CA PHE A 165 -14.31 20.57 14.86
C PHE A 165 -13.08 21.42 15.13
N LYS A 166 -13.21 22.75 15.02
CA LYS A 166 -12.15 23.70 15.34
C LYS A 166 -12.70 24.83 16.19
N SER A 167 -11.96 25.23 17.23
CA SER A 167 -12.37 26.31 18.13
C SER A 167 -12.59 27.61 17.34
N GLY A 168 -13.71 28.28 17.59
CA GLY A 168 -14.15 29.49 16.89
C GLY A 168 -14.74 29.25 15.51
N VAL A 169 -14.89 28.01 15.04
CA VAL A 169 -15.34 27.67 13.68
C VAL A 169 -16.62 26.83 13.72
N LYS A 170 -17.50 26.99 12.71
CA LYS A 170 -18.65 26.11 12.52
C LYS A 170 -18.18 24.68 12.25
N PRO A 171 -18.81 23.65 12.83
CA PRO A 171 -18.42 22.27 12.57
C PRO A 171 -18.85 21.80 11.18
N PHE A 172 -18.00 20.99 10.55
CA PHE A 172 -18.25 20.43 9.22
C PHE A 172 -18.21 18.90 9.22
N ALA A 173 -19.00 18.30 8.34
CA ALA A 173 -18.99 16.87 8.03
C ALA A 173 -18.65 16.67 6.55
N LYS A 174 -17.84 15.66 6.24
CA LYS A 174 -17.70 15.13 4.87
C LYS A 174 -18.68 13.99 4.69
N LYS A 175 -19.65 14.15 3.79
CA LYS A 175 -20.72 13.17 3.52
C LYS A 175 -20.65 12.64 2.09
N GLY A 176 -21.03 11.38 1.90
CA GLY A 176 -21.08 10.73 0.58
C GLY A 176 -20.20 9.49 0.48
N LYS A 177 -20.02 8.97 -0.75
CA LYS A 177 -19.19 7.79 -1.03
C LYS A 177 -17.78 8.21 -1.46
N PRO A 178 -16.75 7.35 -1.31
CA PRO A 178 -15.42 7.64 -1.84
C PRO A 178 -15.50 8.03 -3.33
N GLY A 179 -14.92 9.18 -3.70
CA GLY A 179 -15.00 9.76 -5.05
C GLY A 179 -16.16 10.74 -5.30
N SER A 180 -17.14 10.84 -4.38
CA SER A 180 -18.27 11.79 -4.44
C SER A 180 -18.60 12.29 -3.03
N VAL A 181 -17.76 13.20 -2.52
CA VAL A 181 -17.83 13.68 -1.14
C VAL A 181 -18.17 15.17 -1.12
N GLU A 182 -19.18 15.53 -0.34
CA GLU A 182 -19.59 16.92 -0.12
C GLU A 182 -19.29 17.36 1.32
N LEU A 183 -18.86 18.62 1.48
CA LEU A 183 -18.63 19.23 2.79
C LEU A 183 -19.92 19.92 3.23
N VAL A 184 -20.49 19.48 4.35
CA VAL A 184 -21.76 19.96 4.88
C VAL A 184 -21.53 20.57 6.25
N THR A 185 -22.06 21.77 6.48
CA THR A 185 -22.07 22.41 7.80
C THR A 185 -23.04 21.67 8.72
N ILE A 186 -22.57 21.23 9.89
CA ILE A 186 -23.37 20.41 10.82
C ILE A 186 -24.30 21.29 11.68
N ARG A 187 -23.82 22.47 12.10
CA ARG A 187 -24.63 23.49 12.80
C ARG A 187 -24.10 24.89 12.50
N ASP A 188 -24.95 25.89 12.64
CA ASP A 188 -24.57 27.30 12.41
C ASP A 188 -23.75 27.94 13.53
N LYS A 189 -23.87 27.44 14.77
CA LYS A 189 -23.10 27.95 15.89
C LYS A 189 -21.65 27.43 15.85
N PRO A 190 -20.62 28.29 15.94
CA PRO A 190 -19.24 27.87 16.07
C PRO A 190 -19.00 27.04 17.33
N PHE A 191 -18.06 26.09 17.27
CA PHE A 191 -17.56 25.38 18.45
C PHE A 191 -16.70 26.29 19.32
N THR A 192 -16.95 26.28 20.63
CA THR A 192 -16.03 26.88 21.61
C THR A 192 -14.94 25.89 22.00
N GLU A 193 -13.88 26.40 22.61
CA GLU A 193 -12.80 25.56 23.12
C GLU A 193 -13.29 24.62 24.23
N GLU A 194 -14.19 25.10 25.11
CA GLU A 194 -14.80 24.28 26.16
C GLU A 194 -15.62 23.12 25.58
N GLU A 195 -16.46 23.39 24.57
CA GLU A 195 -17.27 22.36 23.92
C GLU A 195 -16.40 21.27 23.27
N ILE A 196 -15.25 21.62 22.68
CA ILE A 196 -14.34 20.63 22.09
C ILE A 196 -13.59 19.86 23.19
N ASN A 197 -13.17 20.53 24.26
CA ASN A 197 -12.50 19.89 25.39
C ASN A 197 -13.41 18.88 26.10
N GLU A 198 -14.71 19.15 26.22
CA GLU A 198 -15.68 18.15 26.71
C GLU A 198 -15.68 16.88 25.87
N ILE A 199 -15.70 17.01 24.53
CA ILE A 199 -15.63 15.87 23.61
C ILE A 199 -14.29 15.13 23.77
N ILE A 200 -13.18 15.86 23.86
CA ILE A 200 -11.83 15.28 24.06
C ILE A 200 -11.79 14.49 25.37
N ASN A 201 -12.31 15.05 26.46
CA ASN A 201 -12.34 14.40 27.77
C ASN A 201 -13.13 13.08 27.72
N ASP A 202 -14.25 13.04 26.99
CA ASP A 202 -15.02 11.82 26.79
C ASP A 202 -14.26 10.77 25.95
N VAL A 203 -13.59 11.18 24.86
CA VAL A 203 -12.70 10.31 24.07
C VAL A 203 -11.60 9.72 24.95
N MET A 204 -10.95 10.56 25.75
CA MET A 204 -9.87 10.13 26.64
C MET A 204 -10.37 9.22 27.77
N SER A 205 -11.57 9.47 28.30
CA SER A 205 -12.20 8.58 29.27
C SER A 205 -12.49 7.20 28.66
N LYS A 206 -12.98 7.16 27.41
CA LYS A 206 -13.24 5.91 26.68
C LYS A 206 -11.96 5.10 26.47
N THR A 207 -10.82 5.73 26.15
CA THR A 207 -9.53 5.00 26.04
C THR A 207 -9.04 4.31 27.32
N ARG A 208 -9.53 4.73 28.50
CA ARG A 208 -9.17 4.08 29.78
C ARG A 208 -10.08 2.91 30.14
N THR A 209 -11.26 2.83 29.51
CA THR A 209 -12.35 1.94 29.93
C THR A 209 -12.78 0.95 28.85
N ASP A 210 -12.49 1.24 27.59
CA ASP A 210 -12.81 0.43 26.43
C ASP A 210 -11.55 -0.21 25.86
N GLU A 211 -11.53 -1.55 25.75
CA GLU A 211 -10.41 -2.33 25.23
C GLU A 211 -10.14 -2.04 23.74
N ASN A 212 -11.14 -1.54 23.00
CA ASN A 212 -11.04 -1.14 21.59
C ASN A 212 -10.69 0.34 21.40
N SER A 213 -10.32 1.03 22.47
CA SER A 213 -9.94 2.44 22.43
C SER A 213 -8.53 2.65 22.98
N PHE A 214 -7.59 3.13 22.18
CA PHE A 214 -6.21 3.35 22.58
C PHE A 214 -5.57 4.56 21.88
N ILE A 215 -4.51 5.10 22.47
CA ILE A 215 -3.73 6.19 21.88
C ILE A 215 -2.70 5.59 20.94
N GLU A 216 -2.81 5.87 19.64
CA GLU A 216 -1.84 5.44 18.62
C GLU A 216 -0.57 6.30 18.66
N ILE A 217 -0.75 7.63 18.70
CA ILE A 217 0.33 8.61 18.62
C ILE A 217 0.06 9.69 19.67
N GLY A 218 1.06 9.99 20.50
CA GLY A 218 1.02 11.13 21.43
C GLY A 218 2.31 11.92 21.36
N LYS A 219 2.25 13.12 20.77
CA LYS A 219 3.34 14.10 20.75
C LYS A 219 2.85 15.43 21.35
N GLN A 220 3.77 16.33 21.67
CA GLN A 220 3.41 17.64 22.20
C GLN A 220 2.50 18.39 21.22
N GLY A 221 1.25 18.64 21.63
CA GLY A 221 0.26 19.34 20.81
C GLY A 221 -0.44 18.49 19.72
N ALA A 222 -0.11 17.20 19.56
CA ALA A 222 -0.69 16.35 18.52
C ALA A 222 -0.93 14.91 19.02
N MET A 223 -2.15 14.43 18.89
CA MET A 223 -2.55 13.10 19.34
C MET A 223 -3.46 12.41 18.33
N VAL A 224 -3.28 11.10 18.15
CA VAL A 224 -4.18 10.24 17.37
C VAL A 224 -4.68 9.14 18.30
N VAL A 225 -6.01 9.01 18.36
CA VAL A 225 -6.72 8.07 19.22
C VAL A 225 -7.59 7.18 18.34
N GLN A 226 -7.41 5.87 18.44
CA GLN A 226 -8.40 4.91 17.97
C GLN A 226 -9.47 4.79 19.07
N SER A 227 -10.75 4.99 18.74
CA SER A 227 -11.85 4.79 19.68
C SER A 227 -13.03 4.10 19.04
N GLY A 228 -13.16 2.79 19.27
CA GLY A 228 -14.14 1.95 18.60
C GLY A 228 -13.95 2.01 17.08
N ASP A 229 -15.00 2.37 16.35
CA ASP A 229 -14.98 2.52 14.88
C ASP A 229 -14.47 3.90 14.41
N TYR A 230 -13.95 4.75 15.29
CA TYR A 230 -13.50 6.09 14.94
C TYR A 230 -11.99 6.23 15.12
N ARG A 231 -11.33 6.80 14.10
CA ARG A 231 -9.97 7.31 14.21
C ARG A 231 -10.04 8.81 14.44
N ILE A 232 -9.53 9.28 15.58
CA ILE A 232 -9.71 10.65 16.07
C ILE A 232 -8.34 11.33 16.18
N SER A 233 -8.11 12.39 15.42
CA SER A 233 -6.94 13.26 15.56
C SER A 233 -7.30 14.49 16.38
N ILE A 234 -6.48 14.79 17.38
CA ILE A 234 -6.64 15.95 18.27
C ILE A 234 -5.35 16.77 18.20
N THR A 235 -5.47 18.05 17.86
CA THR A 235 -4.33 18.97 17.75
C THR A 235 -4.59 20.25 18.54
N ARG A 236 -3.52 20.82 19.11
CA ARG A 236 -3.57 22.04 19.93
C ARG A 236 -2.23 22.81 19.88
N PRO A 237 -2.19 24.08 20.29
CA PRO A 237 -0.94 24.82 20.40
C PRO A 237 0.10 24.10 21.27
N PRO A 238 1.41 24.18 20.94
CA PRO A 238 2.02 24.96 19.86
C PRO A 238 2.02 24.27 18.48
N PHE A 239 1.53 23.04 18.37
CA PHE A 239 1.56 22.28 17.11
C PHE A 239 0.54 22.81 16.08
N ALA A 240 -0.61 23.27 16.56
CA ALA A 240 -1.66 23.90 15.77
C ALA A 240 -1.90 25.35 16.22
N ASP A 241 -2.58 26.13 15.38
CA ASP A 241 -2.98 27.51 15.65
C ASP A 241 -4.17 27.62 16.63
N GLY A 242 -4.86 26.50 16.90
CA GLY A 242 -5.95 26.40 17.86
C GLY A 242 -6.29 24.95 18.16
N LEU A 243 -7.29 24.75 19.04
CA LEU A 243 -7.79 23.41 19.36
C LEU A 243 -8.65 22.88 18.21
N GLU A 244 -8.28 21.70 17.70
CA GLU A 244 -8.98 21.01 16.63
C GLU A 244 -9.15 19.52 16.97
N LEU A 245 -10.32 18.97 16.63
CA LEU A 245 -10.64 17.56 16.69
C LEU A 245 -11.25 17.14 15.35
N THR A 246 -10.63 16.15 14.71
CA THR A 246 -11.16 15.51 13.51
C THR A 246 -11.37 14.03 13.79
N ALA A 247 -12.58 13.54 13.57
CA ALA A 247 -12.92 12.13 13.72
C ALA A 247 -13.32 11.56 12.35
N VAL A 248 -12.75 10.41 11.99
CA VAL A 248 -13.01 9.71 10.74
C VAL A 248 -13.60 8.35 11.07
N ARG A 249 -14.71 8.00 10.42
CA ARG A 249 -15.22 6.64 10.38
C ARG A 249 -14.57 5.95 9.17
N PRO A 250 -13.74 4.91 9.36
CA PRO A 250 -13.22 4.14 8.26
C PRO A 250 -14.34 3.62 7.35
N ILE A 251 -14.12 3.69 6.04
CA ILE A 251 -15.09 3.23 5.04
C ILE A 251 -15.28 1.71 5.20
N ALA A 252 -16.52 1.26 4.99
CA ALA A 252 -16.96 -0.14 5.05
C ALA A 252 -15.88 -1.13 4.58
N LYS A 253 -15.63 -2.15 5.40
CA LYS A 253 -14.75 -3.28 5.09
C LYS A 253 -15.14 -3.86 3.74
N VAL A 254 -14.21 -3.85 2.79
CA VAL A 254 -14.41 -4.44 1.47
C VAL A 254 -14.16 -5.93 1.60
N SER A 255 -15.13 -6.75 1.17
CA SER A 255 -14.94 -8.21 1.18
C SER A 255 -13.99 -8.61 0.06
N ILE A 256 -13.23 -9.70 0.25
CA ILE A 256 -12.42 -10.26 -0.83
C ILE A 256 -13.26 -10.63 -2.07
N ASP A 257 -14.56 -10.92 -1.87
CA ASP A 257 -15.48 -11.27 -2.95
C ASP A 257 -15.78 -10.09 -3.89
N ASP A 258 -15.69 -8.85 -3.39
CA ASP A 258 -15.89 -7.64 -4.19
C ASP A 258 -14.79 -7.47 -5.25
N TYR A 259 -13.62 -8.07 -5.03
CA TYR A 259 -12.49 -8.07 -5.95
C TYR A 259 -12.61 -9.11 -7.07
N LYS A 260 -13.61 -10.00 -7.02
CA LYS A 260 -13.90 -11.03 -8.04
C LYS A 260 -12.67 -11.88 -8.43
N LEU A 261 -11.88 -12.27 -7.42
CA LEU A 261 -10.72 -13.14 -7.63
C LEU A 261 -11.14 -14.49 -8.22
N HIS A 262 -10.31 -15.04 -9.11
CA HIS A 262 -10.48 -16.40 -9.64
C HIS A 262 -10.49 -17.43 -8.50
N ASP A 263 -11.37 -18.43 -8.57
CA ASP A 263 -11.52 -19.44 -7.51
C ASP A 263 -10.23 -20.22 -7.24
N GLU A 264 -9.43 -20.46 -8.28
CA GLU A 264 -8.12 -21.09 -8.17
C GLU A 264 -7.16 -20.26 -7.30
N LEU A 265 -7.18 -18.93 -7.45
CA LEU A 265 -6.37 -18.03 -6.63
C LEU A 265 -6.86 -18.03 -5.18
N LYS A 266 -8.18 -18.02 -4.94
CA LYS A 266 -8.73 -18.14 -3.58
C LYS A 266 -8.30 -19.45 -2.90
N LYS A 267 -8.41 -20.58 -3.61
CA LYS A 267 -7.96 -21.89 -3.11
C LYS A 267 -6.46 -21.90 -2.81
N ARG A 268 -5.67 -21.29 -3.69
CA ARG A 268 -4.22 -21.15 -3.51
C ARG A 268 -3.90 -20.33 -2.27
N LEU A 269 -4.56 -19.20 -2.06
CA LEU A 269 -4.40 -18.37 -0.86
C LEU A 269 -4.70 -19.12 0.44
N VAL A 270 -5.64 -20.07 0.46
CA VAL A 270 -5.98 -20.85 1.67
C VAL A 270 -4.99 -22.00 1.93
N SER A 271 -4.20 -22.42 0.94
CA SER A 271 -3.37 -23.62 1.03
C SER A 271 -2.28 -23.58 2.12
N GLY A 272 -1.83 -22.39 2.55
CA GLY A 272 -0.89 -22.22 3.67
C GLY A 272 0.58 -22.05 3.29
N THR A 273 0.98 -22.32 2.04
CA THR A 273 2.41 -22.34 1.62
C THR A 273 2.81 -21.17 0.74
N GLU A 274 1.97 -20.14 0.66
CA GLU A 274 2.10 -19.07 -0.32
C GLU A 274 2.92 -17.88 0.17
N GLY A 275 3.61 -17.28 -0.80
CA GLY A 275 4.37 -16.05 -0.65
C GLY A 275 3.78 -15.05 -1.61
N VAL A 276 2.94 -14.18 -1.08
CA VAL A 276 2.15 -13.26 -1.88
C VAL A 276 2.72 -11.87 -1.74
N LEU A 277 2.96 -11.20 -2.85
CA LEU A 277 3.17 -9.76 -2.86
C LEU A 277 1.93 -9.04 -3.37
N ILE A 278 1.45 -8.08 -2.60
CA ILE A 278 0.43 -7.12 -3.02
C ILE A 278 1.17 -5.85 -3.43
N SER A 279 1.16 -5.55 -4.73
CA SER A 279 1.89 -4.43 -5.33
C SER A 279 0.95 -3.41 -5.97
N GLY A 280 1.44 -2.19 -6.23
CA GLY A 280 0.64 -1.10 -6.76
C GLY A 280 1.06 0.29 -6.27
N PRO A 281 0.69 1.36 -6.98
CA PRO A 281 1.09 2.73 -6.65
C PRO A 281 0.52 3.16 -5.27
N PRO A 282 1.09 4.18 -4.59
CA PRO A 282 0.49 4.73 -3.38
C PRO A 282 -1.00 5.10 -3.58
N GLY A 283 -1.84 4.85 -2.58
CA GLY A 283 -3.29 5.13 -2.67
C GLY A 283 -4.12 4.17 -3.54
N SER A 284 -3.53 3.13 -4.14
CA SER A 284 -4.25 2.14 -4.98
C SER A 284 -5.23 1.23 -4.22
N GLY A 285 -5.26 1.24 -2.89
CA GLY A 285 -6.10 0.34 -2.08
C GLY A 285 -5.45 -0.99 -1.68
N LYS A 286 -4.12 -1.10 -1.73
CA LYS A 286 -3.37 -2.31 -1.33
C LYS A 286 -3.64 -2.75 0.11
N SER A 287 -3.54 -1.85 1.09
CA SER A 287 -3.74 -2.20 2.50
C SER A 287 -5.20 -2.59 2.77
N THR A 288 -6.16 -1.97 2.06
CA THR A 288 -7.57 -2.41 2.06
C THR A 288 -7.73 -3.82 1.51
N PHE A 289 -7.09 -4.14 0.38
CA PHE A 289 -7.09 -5.50 -0.17
C PHE A 289 -6.40 -6.49 0.78
N ALA A 290 -5.26 -6.14 1.36
CA ALA A 290 -4.54 -6.96 2.33
C ALA A 290 -5.41 -7.29 3.57
N ALA A 291 -6.13 -6.29 4.09
CA ALA A 291 -7.09 -6.49 5.17
C ALA A 291 -8.23 -7.45 4.77
N SER A 292 -8.78 -7.31 3.55
CA SER A 292 -9.81 -8.24 3.04
C SER A 292 -9.30 -9.67 2.90
N VAL A 293 -8.03 -9.85 2.50
CA VAL A 293 -7.38 -11.16 2.44
C VAL A 293 -7.16 -11.73 3.84
N ALA A 294 -6.80 -10.89 4.82
CA ALA A 294 -6.68 -11.30 6.22
C ALA A 294 -7.97 -11.92 6.74
N GLU A 295 -9.10 -11.22 6.55
CA GLU A 295 -10.41 -11.67 7.02
C GLU A 295 -10.87 -12.92 6.29
N PHE A 296 -10.61 -13.01 4.98
CA PHE A 296 -10.89 -14.23 4.21
C PHE A 296 -10.12 -15.44 4.75
N LEU A 297 -8.83 -15.29 5.05
CA LEU A 297 -8.02 -16.36 5.62
C LEU A 297 -8.52 -16.78 7.01
N VAL A 298 -8.87 -15.81 7.87
CA VAL A 298 -9.49 -16.09 9.18
C VAL A 298 -10.80 -16.86 9.00
N SER A 299 -11.68 -16.42 8.10
CA SER A 299 -12.95 -17.11 7.83
C SER A 299 -12.76 -18.53 7.28
N SER A 300 -11.60 -18.79 6.68
CA SER A 300 -11.16 -20.11 6.20
C SER A 300 -10.44 -20.94 7.27
N GLY A 301 -10.45 -20.49 8.53
CA GLY A 301 -9.88 -21.20 9.67
C GLY A 301 -8.37 -21.01 9.86
N LYS A 302 -7.76 -19.98 9.25
CA LYS A 302 -6.33 -19.69 9.40
C LYS A 302 -6.05 -18.71 10.55
N ILE A 303 -4.93 -18.92 11.23
CA ILE A 303 -4.40 -18.00 12.23
C ILE A 303 -3.57 -16.93 11.52
N VAL A 304 -4.09 -15.69 11.50
CA VAL A 304 -3.47 -14.56 10.81
C VAL A 304 -2.93 -13.55 11.81
N LYS A 305 -1.70 -13.09 11.55
CA LYS A 305 -1.02 -12.01 12.28
C LYS A 305 -0.60 -10.90 11.32
N THR A 306 -0.34 -9.69 11.81
CA THR A 306 0.20 -8.60 10.96
C THR A 306 1.45 -7.97 11.54
N PHE A 307 2.31 -7.47 10.66
CA PHE A 307 3.43 -6.58 10.91
C PHE A 307 3.11 -5.23 10.28
N GLU A 308 3.01 -4.20 11.12
CA GLU A 308 2.58 -2.86 10.68
C GLU A 308 3.11 -1.78 11.64
N GLN A 309 3.51 -0.65 11.07
CA GLN A 309 3.93 0.53 11.83
C GLN A 309 3.59 1.82 11.05
N PRO A 310 2.56 2.59 11.45
CA PRO A 310 1.63 2.33 12.57
C PRO A 310 0.60 1.22 12.24
N ARG A 311 -0.26 0.90 13.20
CA ARG A 311 -1.27 -0.16 13.07
C ARG A 311 -2.47 0.29 12.22
N ASP A 312 -2.29 0.33 10.89
CA ASP A 312 -3.26 0.93 9.96
C ASP A 312 -4.21 -0.08 9.29
N LEU A 313 -3.92 -1.39 9.31
CA LEU A 313 -4.81 -2.39 8.71
C LEU A 313 -6.14 -2.47 9.48
N GLN A 314 -7.25 -2.52 8.75
CA GLN A 314 -8.59 -2.58 9.33
C GLN A 314 -9.10 -4.01 9.30
N VAL A 315 -8.78 -4.77 10.35
CA VAL A 315 -9.08 -6.19 10.46
C VAL A 315 -9.94 -6.50 11.69
N GLY A 316 -10.58 -7.67 11.71
CA GLY A 316 -11.36 -8.15 12.85
C GLY A 316 -10.48 -8.50 14.08
N PRO A 317 -11.09 -8.63 15.27
CA PRO A 317 -10.39 -8.93 16.52
C PRO A 317 -9.66 -10.29 16.52
N GLU A 318 -9.99 -11.19 15.59
CA GLU A 318 -9.34 -12.47 15.38
C GLU A 318 -7.90 -12.32 14.82
N VAL A 319 -7.61 -11.20 14.16
CA VAL A 319 -6.29 -10.89 13.61
C VAL A 319 -5.48 -10.10 14.63
N THR A 320 -4.33 -10.63 15.06
CA THR A 320 -3.46 -9.90 16.00
C THR A 320 -2.45 -9.05 15.26
N GLN A 321 -2.42 -7.75 15.59
CA GLN A 321 -1.56 -6.76 14.94
C GLN A 321 -0.31 -6.47 15.78
N TYR A 322 0.88 -6.73 15.22
CA TYR A 322 2.15 -6.49 15.88
C TYR A 322 2.81 -5.20 15.37
N ALA A 323 3.32 -4.45 16.34
CA ALA A 323 4.28 -3.37 16.10
C ALA A 323 5.70 -3.95 16.26
N PRO A 324 6.75 -3.29 15.73
CA PRO A 324 8.08 -3.84 15.83
C PRO A 324 8.56 -3.82 17.28
N LEU A 325 8.92 -5.00 17.80
CA LEU A 325 9.42 -5.19 19.15
C LEU A 325 10.74 -4.42 19.31
N GLU A 326 10.76 -3.47 20.25
CA GLU A 326 11.91 -2.56 20.44
C GLU A 326 12.30 -1.80 19.15
N GLY A 327 11.36 -1.60 18.23
CA GLY A 327 11.61 -0.95 16.94
C GLY A 327 12.28 -1.85 15.89
N ASP A 328 12.37 -3.17 16.11
CA ASP A 328 12.97 -4.13 15.18
C ASP A 328 12.00 -5.25 14.75
N TRP A 329 11.86 -5.42 13.44
CA TRP A 329 11.07 -6.51 12.85
C TRP A 329 11.74 -7.87 12.99
N GLU A 330 13.07 -7.95 13.03
CA GLU A 330 13.81 -9.21 13.19
C GLU A 330 13.44 -9.88 14.53
N LYS A 331 13.46 -9.11 15.62
CA LYS A 331 13.02 -9.57 16.96
C LYS A 331 11.56 -10.00 16.99
N THR A 332 10.71 -9.29 16.26
CA THR A 332 9.28 -9.61 16.15
C THR A 332 9.08 -10.93 15.42
N SER A 333 9.84 -11.17 14.34
CA SER A 333 9.82 -12.44 13.62
C SER A 333 10.35 -13.60 14.46
N GLU A 334 11.45 -13.43 15.22
CA GLU A 334 11.96 -14.48 16.12
C GLU A 334 10.89 -14.95 17.12
N LEU A 335 10.13 -14.01 17.69
CA LEU A 335 8.99 -14.32 18.55
C LEU A 335 7.89 -15.08 17.79
N LEU A 336 7.53 -14.61 16.58
CA LEU A 336 6.49 -15.27 15.78
C LEU A 336 6.86 -16.68 15.33
N LEU A 337 8.15 -16.95 15.11
CA LEU A 337 8.62 -18.30 14.77
C LEU A 337 8.43 -19.32 15.89
N LEU A 338 8.27 -18.87 17.14
CA LEU A 338 7.93 -19.74 18.28
C LEU A 338 6.45 -20.15 18.28
N VAL A 339 5.57 -19.27 17.81
CA VAL A 339 4.11 -19.52 17.78
C VAL A 339 3.61 -20.03 16.42
N ARG A 340 4.41 -19.87 15.35
CA ARG A 340 4.16 -20.34 13.98
C ARG A 340 2.72 -20.10 13.51
N PRO A 341 2.31 -18.83 13.27
CA PRO A 341 1.00 -18.57 12.68
C PRO A 341 0.92 -19.15 11.26
N ASP A 342 -0.28 -19.43 10.77
CA ASP A 342 -0.48 -19.86 9.38
C ASP A 342 -0.05 -18.75 8.40
N TYR A 343 -0.41 -17.51 8.71
CA TYR A 343 -0.11 -16.34 7.89
C TYR A 343 0.37 -15.14 8.69
N THR A 344 1.31 -14.40 8.12
CA THR A 344 1.68 -13.05 8.56
C THR A 344 1.58 -12.06 7.39
N ILE A 345 0.82 -11.00 7.58
CA ILE A 345 0.71 -9.89 6.64
C ILE A 345 1.70 -8.82 7.03
N PHE A 346 2.63 -8.48 6.14
CA PHE A 346 3.60 -7.43 6.35
C PHE A 346 3.16 -6.19 5.56
N ASP A 347 2.48 -5.27 6.25
CA ASP A 347 2.10 -3.99 5.66
C ASP A 347 3.35 -3.12 5.51
N GLU A 348 3.61 -2.69 4.29
CA GLU A 348 4.73 -1.82 3.93
C GLU A 348 6.15 -2.43 4.02
N VAL A 349 6.48 -3.38 3.15
CA VAL A 349 7.85 -3.91 2.98
C VAL A 349 8.67 -2.92 2.14
N ARG A 350 9.69 -2.27 2.74
CA ARG A 350 10.47 -1.21 2.07
C ARG A 350 11.98 -1.36 2.15
N LYS A 351 12.51 -1.74 3.30
CA LYS A 351 13.95 -1.79 3.59
C LYS A 351 14.51 -3.18 3.35
N THR A 352 15.82 -3.26 3.11
CA THR A 352 16.53 -4.54 2.92
C THR A 352 16.29 -5.54 4.06
N ARG A 353 16.18 -5.07 5.31
CA ARG A 353 15.87 -5.92 6.47
C ARG A 353 14.47 -6.51 6.39
N ASP A 354 13.46 -5.70 6.03
CA ASP A 354 12.08 -6.16 5.85
C ASP A 354 11.99 -7.31 4.84
N PHE A 355 12.74 -7.21 3.72
CA PHE A 355 12.82 -8.29 2.72
C PHE A 355 13.46 -9.57 3.26
N ARG A 356 14.45 -9.47 4.16
CA ARG A 356 15.06 -10.65 4.81
C ARG A 356 14.10 -11.28 5.79
N VAL A 357 13.48 -10.49 6.67
CA VAL A 357 12.43 -10.96 7.60
C VAL A 357 11.32 -11.68 6.85
N PHE A 358 10.88 -11.13 5.71
CA PHE A 358 9.90 -11.78 4.84
C PHE A 358 10.39 -13.14 4.33
N GLY A 359 11.63 -13.20 3.86
CA GLY A 359 12.29 -14.44 3.42
C GLY A 359 12.39 -15.48 4.53
N ASP A 360 12.94 -15.11 5.69
CA ASP A 360 13.16 -16.03 6.81
C ASP A 360 11.85 -16.61 7.34
N MET A 361 10.82 -15.78 7.46
CA MET A 361 9.47 -16.24 7.83
C MET A 361 8.90 -17.23 6.80
N ARG A 362 9.06 -16.95 5.50
CA ARG A 362 8.62 -17.87 4.43
C ARG A 362 9.33 -19.20 4.47
N LEU A 363 10.65 -19.17 4.64
CA LEU A 363 11.48 -20.38 4.66
C LEU A 363 11.24 -21.21 5.92
N ALA A 364 10.80 -20.59 7.02
CA ALA A 364 10.33 -21.28 8.21
C ALA A 364 8.93 -21.91 8.07
N GLY A 365 8.27 -21.71 6.92
CA GLY A 365 6.96 -22.30 6.60
C GLY A 365 5.76 -21.44 6.97
N VAL A 366 5.95 -20.17 7.35
CA VAL A 366 4.85 -19.23 7.56
C VAL A 366 4.40 -18.64 6.22
N GLY A 367 3.10 -18.66 5.93
CA GLY A 367 2.54 -17.97 4.77
C GLY A 367 2.75 -16.46 4.90
N MET A 368 3.32 -15.81 3.90
CA MET A 368 3.61 -14.37 3.98
C MET A 368 2.86 -13.60 2.91
N ILE A 369 2.28 -12.47 3.31
CA ILE A 369 1.62 -11.52 2.41
C ILE A 369 2.25 -10.14 2.60
N GLY A 370 3.01 -9.68 1.62
CA GLY A 370 3.79 -8.45 1.73
C GLY A 370 3.17 -7.33 0.90
N VAL A 371 2.96 -6.16 1.49
CA VAL A 371 2.48 -4.98 0.77
C VAL A 371 3.66 -4.13 0.32
N VAL A 372 3.80 -3.91 -0.99
CA VAL A 372 4.93 -3.17 -1.59
C VAL A 372 4.42 -2.03 -2.47
N HIS A 373 5.06 -0.86 -2.39
CA HIS A 373 4.83 0.19 -3.37
C HIS A 373 5.67 -0.04 -4.62
N ALA A 374 4.99 -0.26 -5.74
CA ALA A 374 5.61 -0.39 -7.05
C ALA A 374 4.67 0.17 -8.12
N THR A 375 5.25 0.80 -9.14
CA THR A 375 4.53 1.32 -10.32
C THR A 375 4.07 0.22 -11.27
N ASP A 376 4.69 -0.95 -11.17
CA ASP A 376 4.41 -2.14 -11.95
C ASP A 376 4.81 -3.38 -11.13
N THR A 377 4.37 -4.54 -11.57
CA THR A 377 4.57 -5.81 -10.86
C THR A 377 6.03 -6.26 -10.85
N VAL A 378 6.76 -6.06 -11.95
CA VAL A 378 8.16 -6.52 -12.08
C VAL A 378 9.06 -5.75 -11.12
N SER A 379 8.86 -4.45 -11.00
CA SER A 379 9.53 -3.58 -10.03
C SER A 379 9.34 -4.06 -8.59
N SER A 380 8.23 -4.74 -8.26
CA SER A 380 8.02 -5.31 -6.92
C SER A 380 8.91 -6.53 -6.66
N ILE A 381 9.06 -7.41 -7.66
CA ILE A 381 9.92 -8.61 -7.59
C ILE A 381 11.39 -8.20 -7.60
N GLN A 382 11.76 -7.19 -8.40
CA GLN A 382 13.13 -6.68 -8.49
C GLN A 382 13.68 -6.23 -7.13
N ARG A 383 12.83 -5.81 -6.20
CA ARG A 383 13.26 -5.47 -4.84
C ARG A 383 13.79 -6.69 -4.06
N PHE A 384 13.36 -7.90 -4.39
CA PHE A 384 13.88 -9.14 -3.80
C PHE A 384 15.14 -9.63 -4.54
N VAL A 385 15.26 -9.33 -5.84
CA VAL A 385 16.44 -9.64 -6.65
C VAL A 385 17.69 -8.95 -6.08
N GLY A 386 18.73 -9.74 -5.78
CA GLY A 386 19.98 -9.26 -5.18
C GLY A 386 19.95 -9.11 -3.66
N ARG A 387 18.79 -9.32 -3.02
CA ARG A 387 18.69 -9.44 -1.55
C ARG A 387 18.56 -10.90 -1.11
N ILE A 388 18.01 -11.73 -1.98
CA ILE A 388 17.85 -13.17 -1.83
C ILE A 388 18.40 -13.84 -3.10
N GLU A 389 18.93 -15.05 -2.94
CA GLU A 389 19.43 -15.85 -4.06
C GLU A 389 18.33 -16.13 -5.08
N LEU A 390 18.66 -16.08 -6.38
CA LEU A 390 17.69 -16.19 -7.46
C LEU A 390 16.81 -17.46 -7.34
N GLY A 391 17.41 -18.60 -7.04
CA GLY A 391 16.70 -19.87 -6.89
C GLY A 391 15.75 -19.92 -5.69
N MET A 392 15.96 -19.05 -4.70
CA MET A 392 15.10 -18.95 -3.51
C MET A 392 13.89 -18.05 -3.75
N ILE A 393 13.91 -17.20 -4.78
CA ILE A 393 12.82 -16.24 -5.04
C ILE A 393 11.46 -16.94 -5.13
N PRO A 394 11.26 -18.02 -5.91
CA PRO A 394 9.94 -18.66 -6.02
C PRO A 394 9.48 -19.33 -4.71
N HIS A 395 10.42 -19.71 -3.84
CA HIS A 395 10.10 -20.26 -2.51
C HIS A 395 9.70 -19.18 -1.51
N VAL A 396 10.16 -17.94 -1.71
CA VAL A 396 9.80 -16.80 -0.88
C VAL A 396 8.57 -16.09 -1.43
N ILE A 397 8.47 -15.88 -2.74
CA ILE A 397 7.35 -15.25 -3.43
C ILE A 397 7.01 -16.08 -4.66
N ASN A 398 5.81 -16.67 -4.63
CA ASN A 398 5.28 -17.45 -5.75
C ASN A 398 4.08 -16.78 -6.41
N THR A 399 3.52 -15.74 -5.81
CA THR A 399 2.33 -15.04 -6.32
C THR A 399 2.49 -13.54 -6.16
N VAL A 400 2.18 -12.76 -7.20
CA VAL A 400 2.13 -11.30 -7.11
C VAL A 400 0.79 -10.80 -7.62
N ILE A 401 0.10 -10.02 -6.79
CA ILE A 401 -1.19 -9.41 -7.07
C ILE A 401 -0.97 -7.91 -7.24
N TYR A 402 -1.26 -7.39 -8.42
CA TYR A 402 -1.14 -5.97 -8.73
C TYR A 402 -2.50 -5.27 -8.57
N ILE A 403 -2.53 -4.30 -7.66
CA ILE A 403 -3.71 -3.52 -7.31
C ILE A 403 -3.58 -2.11 -7.89
N ASN A 404 -4.64 -1.67 -8.58
CA ASN A 404 -4.74 -0.33 -9.11
C ASN A 404 -6.17 0.18 -8.96
N ALA A 405 -6.33 1.44 -8.53
CA ALA A 405 -7.63 2.08 -8.31
C ALA A 405 -8.66 1.19 -7.55
N GLY A 406 -8.21 0.46 -6.53
CA GLY A 406 -9.05 -0.42 -5.70
C GLY A 406 -9.47 -1.73 -6.37
N LYS A 407 -8.85 -2.13 -7.47
CA LYS A 407 -9.14 -3.37 -8.20
C LYS A 407 -7.89 -4.20 -8.42
N VAL A 408 -8.06 -5.51 -8.52
CA VAL A 408 -7.01 -6.43 -8.97
C VAL A 408 -6.93 -6.30 -10.48
N GLU A 409 -5.83 -5.74 -10.97
CA GLU A 409 -5.62 -5.52 -12.40
C GLU A 409 -4.85 -6.68 -13.03
N LYS A 410 -3.91 -7.28 -12.30
CA LYS A 410 -3.14 -8.42 -12.80
C LYS A 410 -2.64 -9.31 -11.68
N VAL A 411 -2.53 -10.60 -11.95
CA VAL A 411 -1.94 -11.59 -11.03
C VAL A 411 -0.87 -12.36 -11.77
N TYR A 412 0.30 -12.50 -11.18
CA TYR A 412 1.39 -13.30 -11.70
C TYR A 412 1.70 -14.48 -10.79
N GLU A 413 2.07 -15.59 -11.42
CA GLU A 413 2.65 -16.77 -10.82
C GLU A 413 4.16 -16.77 -11.09
N ILE A 414 4.95 -17.02 -10.05
CA ILE A 414 6.40 -17.11 -10.12
C ILE A 414 6.82 -18.57 -9.89
N SER A 415 7.65 -19.10 -10.78
CA SER A 415 8.17 -20.47 -10.68
C SER A 415 9.64 -20.53 -11.12
N MET A 416 10.37 -21.56 -10.69
CA MET A 416 11.72 -21.82 -11.17
C MET A 416 11.72 -22.95 -12.19
N THR A 417 12.51 -22.80 -13.25
CA THR A 417 12.83 -23.87 -14.19
C THR A 417 14.30 -23.82 -14.58
N VAL A 418 14.83 -24.91 -15.16
CA VAL A 418 16.18 -24.95 -15.73
C VAL A 418 16.02 -25.04 -17.24
N LYS A 419 16.37 -23.96 -17.95
CA LYS A 419 16.24 -23.87 -19.41
C LYS A 419 17.25 -22.90 -20.01
N VAL A 420 17.25 -22.81 -21.35
CA VAL A 420 17.89 -21.71 -22.08
C VAL A 420 16.96 -20.48 -22.02
N PRO A 421 17.42 -19.31 -21.54
CA PRO A 421 16.59 -18.12 -21.49
C PRO A 421 16.06 -17.67 -22.86
N SER A 422 14.92 -17.00 -22.86
CA SER A 422 14.28 -16.47 -24.07
C SER A 422 15.20 -15.45 -24.76
N GLY A 423 15.54 -15.71 -26.03
CA GLY A 423 16.44 -14.87 -26.83
C GLY A 423 17.92 -15.26 -26.79
N MET A 424 18.28 -16.35 -26.08
CA MET A 424 19.60 -17.00 -26.13
C MET A 424 19.57 -18.23 -27.05
N GLN A 425 20.74 -18.69 -27.53
CA GLN A 425 20.85 -19.87 -28.39
C GLN A 425 21.19 -21.12 -27.56
N GLU A 426 20.95 -22.33 -28.08
CA GLU A 426 21.23 -23.59 -27.35
C GLU A 426 22.71 -23.82 -27.00
N GLU A 427 23.62 -23.10 -27.67
CA GLU A 427 25.04 -23.09 -27.30
C GLU A 427 25.29 -22.40 -25.94
N ASP A 428 24.33 -21.60 -25.46
CA ASP A 428 24.32 -21.03 -24.11
C ASP A 428 23.87 -22.10 -23.09
N LEU A 429 24.72 -22.39 -22.10
CA LEU A 429 24.44 -23.37 -21.05
C LEU A 429 23.08 -23.11 -20.36
N THR A 430 22.31 -24.20 -20.20
CA THR A 430 21.08 -24.23 -19.39
C THR A 430 21.38 -23.73 -17.98
N ARG A 431 20.52 -22.84 -17.49
CA ARG A 431 20.70 -22.22 -16.16
C ARG A 431 19.37 -22.13 -15.42
N PRO A 432 19.39 -21.90 -14.11
CA PRO A 432 18.18 -21.56 -13.37
C PRO A 432 17.57 -20.26 -13.91
N VAL A 433 16.30 -20.33 -14.30
CA VAL A 433 15.50 -19.20 -14.76
C VAL A 433 14.24 -19.14 -13.90
N VAL A 434 13.99 -17.97 -13.32
CA VAL A 434 12.71 -17.68 -12.67
C VAL A 434 11.75 -17.15 -13.72
N GLU A 435 10.65 -17.86 -13.92
CA GLU A 435 9.59 -17.51 -14.85
C GLU A 435 8.49 -16.73 -14.13
N ILE A 436 8.07 -15.62 -14.73
CA ILE A 436 6.93 -14.82 -14.29
C ILE A 436 5.84 -14.96 -15.35
N ARG A 437 4.77 -15.68 -14.98
CA ARG A 437 3.65 -16.01 -15.87
C ARG A 437 2.39 -15.30 -15.41
N ASP A 438 1.59 -14.82 -16.34
CA ASP A 438 0.25 -14.35 -16.03
C ASP A 438 -0.57 -15.51 -15.45
N PHE A 439 -1.23 -15.29 -14.31
CA PHE A 439 -1.87 -16.36 -13.54
C PHE A 439 -3.08 -16.95 -14.27
N GLU A 440 -3.83 -16.12 -14.99
CA GLU A 440 -5.07 -16.52 -15.68
C GLU A 440 -4.76 -17.19 -17.04
N THR A 441 -3.90 -16.57 -17.84
CA THR A 441 -3.57 -17.04 -19.19
C THR A 441 -2.41 -18.04 -19.23
N LYS A 442 -1.64 -18.15 -18.14
CA LYS A 442 -0.39 -18.93 -18.03
C LYS A 442 0.72 -18.50 -19.01
N LYS A 443 0.55 -17.36 -19.68
CA LYS A 443 1.52 -16.79 -20.62
C LYS A 443 2.78 -16.33 -19.89
N LEU A 444 3.95 -16.76 -20.37
CA LEU A 444 5.24 -16.28 -19.87
C LEU A 444 5.47 -14.85 -20.36
N GLU A 445 5.64 -13.91 -19.43
CA GLU A 445 5.82 -12.50 -19.77
C GLU A 445 7.20 -11.97 -19.38
N TYR A 446 7.83 -12.54 -18.35
CA TYR A 446 9.17 -12.15 -17.93
C TYR A 446 9.97 -13.36 -17.45
N GLU A 447 11.29 -13.26 -17.59
CA GLU A 447 12.27 -14.19 -17.05
C GLU A 447 13.28 -13.44 -16.20
N ILE A 448 13.72 -14.04 -15.10
CA ILE A 448 14.84 -13.55 -14.31
C ILE A 448 15.93 -14.62 -14.32
N TYR A 449 17.13 -14.24 -14.71
CA TYR A 449 18.28 -15.13 -14.74
C TYR A 449 19.58 -14.37 -14.50
N THR A 450 20.63 -15.10 -14.15
CA THR A 450 21.96 -14.54 -13.95
C THR A 450 22.70 -14.45 -15.29
N TYR A 451 23.23 -13.26 -15.59
CA TYR A 451 24.10 -13.00 -16.73
C TYR A 451 25.39 -12.33 -16.24
N GLY A 452 26.52 -13.04 -16.35
CA GLY A 452 27.75 -12.64 -15.67
C GLY A 452 27.57 -12.77 -14.15
N GLU A 453 27.78 -11.67 -13.42
CA GLU A 453 27.61 -11.58 -11.96
C GLU A 453 26.30 -10.88 -11.56
N GLU A 454 25.49 -10.43 -12.54
CA GLU A 454 24.27 -9.68 -12.28
C GLU A 454 23.01 -10.50 -12.59
N ASN A 455 21.96 -10.27 -11.80
CA ASN A 455 20.63 -10.82 -12.06
C ASN A 455 19.85 -9.83 -12.94
N VAL A 456 19.41 -10.28 -14.11
CA VAL A 456 18.67 -9.47 -15.09
C VAL A 456 17.22 -9.95 -15.20
N ILE A 457 16.29 -9.01 -15.37
CA ILE A 457 14.87 -9.30 -15.65
C ILE A 457 14.59 -8.95 -17.11
N VAL A 458 14.12 -9.91 -17.88
CA VAL A 458 13.92 -9.79 -19.33
C VAL A 458 12.47 -10.07 -19.70
N PRO A 459 11.77 -9.15 -20.40
CA PRO A 459 10.43 -9.42 -20.89
C PRO A 459 10.45 -10.43 -22.05
N VAL A 460 9.64 -11.46 -21.92
CA VAL A 460 9.36 -12.46 -22.96
C VAL A 460 8.23 -11.93 -23.82
N LYS A 461 8.55 -10.98 -24.71
CA LYS A 461 7.61 -10.64 -25.78
C LYS A 461 7.64 -11.75 -26.83
N GLU A 462 6.46 -12.21 -27.23
CA GLU A 462 6.28 -12.89 -28.53
C GLU A 462 6.92 -12.00 -29.60
N GLU A 463 7.91 -12.57 -30.29
CA GLU A 463 8.57 -12.04 -31.48
C GLU A 463 8.44 -10.53 -31.71
N GLN A 464 9.22 -9.74 -30.98
CA GLN A 464 9.68 -8.46 -31.51
C GLN A 464 11.20 -8.44 -31.57
N LYS A 465 11.68 -8.48 -32.81
CA LYS A 465 13.05 -8.34 -33.28
C LYS A 465 13.85 -7.34 -32.42
N GLY A 466 14.87 -7.84 -31.71
CA GLY A 466 16.04 -7.06 -31.31
C GLY A 466 16.41 -7.15 -29.83
N SER A 467 17.46 -7.92 -29.51
CA SER A 467 18.16 -7.84 -28.23
C SER A 467 18.64 -6.40 -27.96
N PRO A 468 18.86 -5.99 -26.69
CA PRO A 468 19.45 -4.68 -26.36
C PRO A 468 20.76 -4.40 -27.10
N ALA A 469 21.57 -5.45 -27.33
CA ALA A 469 22.78 -5.38 -28.15
C ALA A 469 22.47 -5.04 -29.62
N ARG A 470 21.41 -5.64 -30.20
CA ARG A 470 20.93 -5.28 -31.55
C ARG A 470 20.41 -3.85 -31.64
N ARG A 471 19.75 -3.33 -30.59
CA ARG A 471 19.33 -1.92 -30.57
C ARG A 471 20.53 -0.96 -30.60
N LEU A 472 21.56 -1.21 -29.80
CA LEU A 472 22.79 -0.40 -29.77
C LEU A 472 23.56 -0.47 -31.11
N ALA A 473 23.66 -1.67 -31.70
CA ALA A 473 24.26 -1.86 -33.02
C ALA A 473 23.46 -1.12 -34.12
N ALA A 474 22.13 -1.22 -34.11
CA ALA A 474 21.27 -0.51 -35.07
C ALA A 474 21.39 1.02 -34.92
N GLU A 475 21.45 1.57 -33.71
CA GLU A 475 21.66 3.00 -33.47
C GLU A 475 23.03 3.47 -33.96
N THR A 476 24.07 2.65 -33.77
CA THR A 476 25.44 2.96 -34.22
C THR A 476 25.50 3.00 -35.75
N ILE A 477 24.93 1.99 -36.42
CA ILE A 477 24.82 1.98 -37.89
C ILE A 477 24.02 3.20 -38.35
N LYS A 478 22.87 3.48 -37.73
CA LYS A 478 22.01 4.62 -38.08
C LYS A 478 22.74 5.95 -37.94
N LYS A 479 23.56 6.13 -36.89
CA LYS A 479 24.37 7.33 -36.68
C LYS A 479 25.40 7.52 -37.79
N VAL A 480 26.08 6.46 -38.22
CA VAL A 480 27.05 6.51 -39.32
C VAL A 480 26.37 6.83 -40.64
N ILE A 481 25.25 6.16 -40.95
CA ILE A 481 24.49 6.34 -42.20
C ILE A 481 23.74 7.68 -42.24
N SER A 482 23.42 8.29 -41.09
CA SER A 482 22.71 9.58 -41.01
C SER A 482 23.42 10.74 -41.73
N SER A 483 24.73 10.62 -41.93
CA SER A 483 25.53 11.56 -42.71
C SER A 483 25.23 11.52 -44.22
N TYR A 484 24.70 10.41 -44.71
CA TYR A 484 24.28 10.20 -46.09
C TYR A 484 22.76 10.36 -46.22
N ASP A 485 21.99 9.76 -45.31
CA ASP A 485 20.54 9.87 -45.26
C ASP A 485 20.03 9.93 -43.81
N ARG A 486 19.54 11.10 -43.40
CA ARG A 486 19.00 11.34 -42.04
C ARG A 486 17.79 10.47 -41.74
N ASN A 487 17.09 10.00 -42.77
CA ASN A 487 15.91 9.17 -42.66
C ASN A 487 16.20 7.69 -42.92
N ALA A 488 17.46 7.24 -42.93
CA ALA A 488 17.77 5.84 -43.16
C ALA A 488 17.07 4.90 -42.15
N GLU A 489 16.57 3.78 -42.66
CA GLU A 489 16.03 2.67 -41.87
C GLU A 489 17.08 1.56 -41.81
N VAL A 490 17.35 1.04 -40.62
CA VAL A 490 18.35 -0.02 -40.42
C VAL A 490 17.67 -1.21 -39.77
N GLU A 491 17.78 -2.38 -40.41
CA GLU A 491 17.28 -3.65 -39.92
C GLU A 491 18.44 -4.63 -39.78
N LEU A 492 18.71 -5.11 -38.56
CA LEU A 492 19.71 -6.16 -38.35
C LEU A 492 19.13 -7.51 -38.77
N VAL A 493 19.72 -8.11 -39.79
CA VAL A 493 19.35 -9.43 -40.33
C VAL A 493 19.99 -10.54 -39.50
N SER A 494 21.18 -10.29 -38.95
CA SER A 494 21.88 -11.16 -37.99
C SER A 494 22.87 -10.35 -37.17
N ASP A 495 23.56 -10.99 -36.22
CA ASP A 495 24.59 -10.33 -35.40
C ASP A 495 25.83 -9.91 -36.22
N THR A 496 25.94 -10.35 -37.49
CA THR A 496 27.05 -10.03 -38.40
C THR A 496 26.60 -9.32 -39.70
N ARG A 497 25.30 -9.03 -39.89
CA ARG A 497 24.76 -8.40 -41.10
C ARG A 497 23.57 -7.48 -40.83
N ALA A 498 23.55 -6.30 -41.47
CA ALA A 498 22.43 -5.36 -41.44
C ALA A 498 21.97 -4.95 -42.84
N ASN A 499 20.67 -4.79 -43.02
CA ASN A 499 20.04 -4.13 -44.18
C ASN A 499 19.81 -2.65 -43.86
N VAL A 500 20.25 -1.78 -44.76
CA VAL A 500 20.16 -0.33 -44.65
C VAL A 500 19.32 0.19 -45.81
N LYS A 501 18.12 0.67 -45.50
CA LYS A 501 17.20 1.28 -46.46
C LYS A 501 17.42 2.79 -46.48
N VAL A 502 17.85 3.32 -47.63
CA VAL A 502 18.20 4.74 -47.84
C VAL A 502 17.55 5.31 -49.10
N ASN A 503 17.38 6.62 -49.18
CA ASN A 503 16.87 7.26 -50.40
C ASN A 503 17.68 6.84 -51.65
N PRO A 504 17.05 6.51 -52.78
CA PRO A 504 17.74 6.03 -53.99
C PRO A 504 18.90 6.91 -54.45
N ASP A 505 18.75 8.23 -54.31
CA ASP A 505 19.72 9.24 -54.72
C ASP A 505 21.05 9.16 -53.95
N VAL A 506 21.05 8.56 -52.75
CA VAL A 506 22.25 8.45 -51.91
C VAL A 506 23.00 7.13 -52.09
N ILE A 507 22.37 6.11 -52.68
CA ILE A 507 22.94 4.75 -52.86
C ILE A 507 24.30 4.77 -53.58
N PRO A 508 24.47 5.48 -54.72
CA PRO A 508 25.75 5.49 -55.43
C PRO A 508 26.90 6.06 -54.60
N ARG A 509 26.60 7.06 -53.76
CA ARG A 509 27.58 7.71 -52.87
C ARG A 509 27.89 6.85 -51.65
N LEU A 510 26.90 6.12 -51.15
CA LEU A 510 27.02 5.23 -50.00
C LEU A 510 27.82 3.96 -50.35
N ILE A 511 27.61 3.38 -51.53
CA ILE A 511 28.40 2.25 -52.05
C ILE A 511 29.80 2.70 -52.46
N GLY A 512 29.90 3.84 -53.17
CA GLY A 512 31.16 4.37 -53.70
C GLY A 512 31.70 3.60 -54.91
N SER A 513 32.71 4.17 -55.58
CA SER A 513 33.33 3.53 -56.76
C SER A 513 33.93 2.17 -56.39
N LYS A 514 33.50 1.11 -57.10
CA LYS A 514 33.87 -0.29 -56.83
C LYS A 514 33.59 -0.76 -55.39
N GLY A 515 32.61 -0.17 -54.69
CA GLY A 515 32.27 -0.56 -53.32
C GLY A 515 33.24 -0.06 -52.24
N LYS A 516 34.16 0.85 -52.57
CA LYS A 516 35.18 1.32 -51.62
C LYS A 516 34.56 1.96 -50.37
N ASN A 517 33.51 2.74 -50.53
CA ASN A 517 32.91 3.49 -49.42
C ASN A 517 32.09 2.56 -48.49
N ILE A 518 31.38 1.57 -49.03
CA ILE A 518 30.65 0.60 -48.20
C ILE A 518 31.62 -0.27 -47.38
N SER A 519 32.75 -0.71 -47.94
CA SER A 519 33.76 -1.48 -47.21
C SER A 519 34.39 -0.69 -46.05
N GLU A 520 34.62 0.62 -46.23
CA GLU A 520 35.10 1.49 -45.14
C GLU A 520 34.05 1.67 -44.03
N LEU A 521 32.77 1.72 -44.39
CA LEU A 521 31.66 1.79 -43.43
C LEU A 521 31.49 0.47 -42.67
N GLU A 522 31.59 -0.67 -43.36
CA GLU A 522 31.60 -2.00 -42.74
C GLU A 522 32.76 -2.16 -41.74
N GLY A 523 33.95 -1.67 -42.08
CA GLY A 523 35.11 -1.68 -41.18
C GLY A 523 34.94 -0.81 -39.93
N LYS A 524 34.20 0.31 -40.01
CA LYS A 524 33.91 1.18 -38.86
C LYS A 524 32.86 0.60 -37.93
N VAL A 525 31.89 -0.13 -38.46
CA VAL A 525 30.75 -0.64 -37.68
C VAL A 525 30.94 -2.11 -37.28
N GLY A 526 31.86 -2.83 -37.91
CA GLY A 526 32.19 -4.22 -37.59
C GLY A 526 31.16 -5.24 -38.10
N ILE A 527 30.23 -4.84 -38.98
CA ILE A 527 29.09 -5.62 -39.47
C ILE A 527 28.96 -5.41 -40.99
N LYS A 528 28.58 -6.46 -41.74
CA LYS A 528 28.33 -6.33 -43.19
C LYS A 528 27.04 -5.57 -43.49
N LEU A 529 27.06 -4.68 -44.47
CA LEU A 529 25.95 -3.78 -44.80
C LEU A 529 25.38 -4.11 -46.19
N SER A 530 24.09 -4.46 -46.24
CA SER A 530 23.31 -4.54 -47.48
C SER A 530 22.53 -3.24 -47.66
N VAL A 531 22.60 -2.63 -48.84
CA VAL A 531 21.97 -1.31 -49.10
C VAL A 531 20.77 -1.49 -50.02
N GLU A 532 19.62 -1.02 -49.56
CA GLU A 532 18.34 -1.08 -50.28
C GLU A 532 17.74 0.33 -50.42
N PRO A 533 16.96 0.61 -51.47
CA PRO A 533 16.21 1.86 -51.58
C PRO A 533 15.08 1.95 -50.53
N LYS A 534 14.94 3.12 -49.90
CA LYS A 534 13.88 3.46 -48.94
C LYS A 534 12.62 3.85 -49.70
N GLY A 535 11.50 3.26 -49.29
CA GLY A 535 10.30 3.19 -50.10
C GLY A 535 10.38 1.93 -50.94
N GLY A 536 9.56 0.93 -50.60
CA GLY A 536 9.33 -0.20 -51.50
C GLY A 536 9.03 0.38 -52.87
N THR A 537 9.65 -0.21 -53.89
CA THR A 537 9.35 0.09 -55.29
C THR A 537 7.84 0.32 -55.41
N PHE A 538 7.42 1.48 -55.90
CA PHE A 538 6.07 1.64 -56.44
C PHE A 538 5.97 0.63 -57.57
N LYS A 539 5.62 -0.59 -57.19
CA LYS A 539 5.47 -1.77 -58.02
C LYS A 539 4.24 -1.50 -58.85
N LYS A 540 4.45 -0.90 -60.01
CA LYS A 540 3.36 -0.55 -60.92
C LYS A 540 2.82 -1.87 -61.46
N ASP A 541 1.53 -2.11 -61.28
CA ASP A 541 0.87 -3.23 -61.95
C ASP A 541 1.11 -3.10 -63.46
N LEU A 542 1.69 -4.15 -64.03
CA LEU A 542 1.96 -4.23 -65.44
C LEU A 542 0.81 -4.96 -66.13
N PRO A 543 0.32 -4.46 -67.27
CA PRO A 543 -0.58 -5.24 -68.10
C PRO A 543 0.15 -6.50 -68.59
N TRP A 544 -0.52 -7.64 -68.45
CA TRP A 544 0.01 -8.95 -68.82
C TRP A 544 -1.05 -9.75 -69.58
N ASN A 545 -0.58 -10.66 -70.42
CA ASN A 545 -1.41 -11.67 -71.09
C ASN A 545 -0.89 -13.06 -70.75
N PHE A 546 -1.81 -14.02 -70.63
CA PHE A 546 -1.50 -15.40 -70.32
C PHE A 546 -1.79 -16.31 -71.51
N GLU A 547 -0.81 -17.15 -71.86
CA GLU A 547 -0.92 -18.17 -72.90
C GLU A 547 -0.45 -19.52 -72.37
N GLU A 548 -1.19 -20.57 -72.68
CA GLU A 548 -0.79 -21.95 -72.41
C GLU A 548 -0.34 -22.64 -73.69
N HIS A 549 0.91 -23.14 -73.71
CA HIS A 549 1.42 -23.94 -74.82
C HIS A 549 2.10 -25.21 -74.31
N GLY A 550 1.50 -26.37 -74.63
CA GLY A 550 1.99 -27.68 -74.23
C GLY A 550 2.18 -27.79 -72.72
N SER A 551 3.41 -28.06 -72.28
CA SER A 551 3.79 -28.21 -70.87
C SER A 551 4.23 -26.91 -70.17
N SER A 552 4.10 -25.75 -70.84
CA SER A 552 4.56 -24.45 -70.34
C SER A 552 3.46 -23.39 -70.35
N ILE A 553 3.60 -22.43 -69.44
CA ILE A 553 2.83 -21.20 -69.30
C ILE A 553 3.71 -20.05 -69.77
N TYR A 554 3.11 -19.12 -70.51
CA TYR A 554 3.76 -17.90 -70.95
C TYR A 554 2.98 -16.69 -70.42
N LEU A 555 3.64 -15.90 -69.57
CA LEU A 555 3.16 -14.58 -69.17
C LEU A 555 3.86 -13.56 -70.06
N THR A 556 3.08 -12.88 -70.90
CA THR A 556 3.59 -11.85 -71.83
C THR A 556 3.30 -10.48 -71.27
N ILE A 557 4.36 -9.69 -71.06
CA ILE A 557 4.30 -8.29 -70.66
C ILE A 557 4.91 -7.40 -71.76
N SER A 558 5.02 -6.09 -71.53
CA SER A 558 5.61 -5.16 -72.51
C SER A 558 7.02 -5.60 -72.95
N PRO A 559 7.29 -5.69 -74.27
CA PRO A 559 8.62 -5.98 -74.81
C PRO A 559 9.72 -5.01 -74.33
N ASP A 560 9.37 -3.78 -73.95
CA ASP A 560 10.30 -2.75 -73.44
C ASP A 560 10.93 -3.13 -72.08
N LEU A 561 10.40 -4.16 -71.43
CA LEU A 561 10.91 -4.68 -70.16
C LEU A 561 11.83 -5.89 -70.34
N THR A 562 12.16 -6.27 -71.59
CA THR A 562 13.09 -7.38 -71.86
C THR A 562 14.42 -7.19 -71.13
N GLY A 563 14.85 -8.21 -70.37
CA GLY A 563 16.07 -8.18 -69.57
C GLY A 563 15.92 -7.57 -68.17
N LYS A 564 14.77 -6.94 -67.86
CA LYS A 564 14.45 -6.46 -66.50
C LYS A 564 13.86 -7.60 -65.64
N GLN A 565 13.98 -7.45 -64.34
CA GLN A 565 13.40 -8.35 -63.35
C GLN A 565 12.01 -7.83 -62.94
N VAL A 566 11.03 -8.71 -62.92
CA VAL A 566 9.67 -8.43 -62.47
C VAL A 566 9.25 -9.45 -61.40
N GLU A 567 8.23 -9.12 -60.63
CA GLU A 567 7.68 -9.99 -59.61
C GLU A 567 6.22 -10.34 -59.90
N VAL A 568 5.84 -11.57 -59.56
CA VAL A 568 4.52 -12.12 -59.80
C VAL A 568 3.88 -12.48 -58.46
N TYR A 569 2.63 -12.09 -58.28
CA TYR A 569 1.85 -12.23 -57.05
C TYR A 569 0.50 -12.92 -57.32
N ASP A 570 -0.05 -13.59 -56.31
CA ASP A 570 -1.43 -14.06 -56.20
C ASP A 570 -2.11 -13.19 -55.14
N GLY A 571 -2.82 -12.14 -55.55
CA GLY A 571 -3.32 -11.10 -54.65
C GLY A 571 -2.20 -10.29 -54.01
N GLU A 572 -1.96 -10.51 -52.72
CA GLU A 572 -0.84 -9.93 -51.95
C GLU A 572 0.32 -10.93 -51.72
N ASP A 573 0.11 -12.21 -52.03
CA ASP A 573 1.09 -13.26 -51.78
C ASP A 573 2.12 -13.35 -52.91
N PHE A 574 3.41 -13.33 -52.56
CA PHE A 574 4.50 -13.43 -53.53
C PHE A 574 4.59 -14.84 -54.12
N VAL A 575 4.63 -14.94 -55.45
CA VAL A 575 4.73 -16.22 -56.18
C VAL A 575 6.15 -16.45 -56.69
N LEU A 576 6.71 -15.51 -57.46
CA LEU A 576 8.09 -15.60 -57.96
C LEU A 576 8.66 -14.24 -58.41
N SER A 577 9.98 -14.20 -58.52
CA SER A 577 10.69 -13.15 -59.27
C SER A 577 11.28 -13.73 -60.55
N ALA A 578 11.03 -13.09 -61.69
CA ALA A 578 11.38 -13.57 -63.01
C ALA A 578 12.06 -12.50 -63.86
N HIS A 579 13.04 -12.91 -64.67
CA HIS A 579 13.60 -12.05 -65.71
C HIS A 579 12.77 -12.16 -66.98
N VAL A 580 12.47 -11.02 -67.59
CA VAL A 580 11.66 -10.93 -68.79
C VAL A 580 12.49 -11.37 -69.99
N GLY A 581 12.09 -12.47 -70.64
CA GLY A 581 12.76 -13.01 -71.81
C GLY A 581 12.49 -12.22 -73.09
N LYS A 582 13.04 -12.70 -74.22
CA LYS A 582 12.84 -12.10 -75.55
C LYS A 582 11.34 -11.93 -75.86
N LYS A 583 10.97 -10.78 -76.45
CA LYS A 583 9.58 -10.38 -76.76
C LYS A 583 8.69 -10.21 -75.51
N GLY A 584 9.26 -9.88 -74.35
CA GLY A 584 8.45 -9.63 -73.14
C GLY A 584 7.89 -10.88 -72.47
N LYS A 585 8.40 -12.09 -72.78
CA LYS A 585 7.80 -13.36 -72.31
C LYS A 585 8.52 -13.95 -71.09
N ILE A 586 7.75 -14.36 -70.09
CA ILE A 586 8.19 -15.15 -68.94
C ILE A 586 7.63 -16.56 -69.11
N LYS A 587 8.51 -17.57 -69.10
CA LYS A 587 8.14 -18.98 -69.32
C LYS A 587 8.24 -19.78 -68.02
N VAL A 588 7.15 -20.42 -67.62
CA VAL A 588 7.09 -21.29 -66.42
C VAL A 588 6.56 -22.67 -66.81
N LYS A 589 7.10 -23.76 -66.24
CA LYS A 589 6.61 -25.12 -66.49
C LYS A 589 5.33 -25.37 -65.70
N LYS A 590 4.26 -25.89 -66.33
CA LYS A 590 2.96 -26.16 -65.66
C LYS A 590 3.08 -27.10 -64.45
N ARG A 591 4.01 -28.05 -64.50
CA ARG A 591 4.18 -29.08 -63.46
C ARG A 591 4.94 -28.59 -62.22
N SER A 592 5.64 -27.45 -62.27
CA SER A 592 6.31 -26.94 -61.08
C SER A 592 5.29 -26.35 -60.11
N ASP A 593 5.62 -26.31 -58.82
CA ASP A 593 4.70 -25.76 -57.81
C ASP A 593 4.39 -24.28 -58.09
N ILE A 594 5.40 -23.53 -58.56
CA ILE A 594 5.22 -22.16 -59.09
C ILE A 594 4.22 -22.13 -60.26
N GLY A 595 4.31 -23.08 -61.20
CA GLY A 595 3.39 -23.17 -62.33
C GLY A 595 1.95 -23.47 -61.90
N LYS A 596 1.77 -24.34 -60.90
CA LYS A 596 0.45 -24.62 -60.31
C LYS A 596 -0.12 -23.39 -59.59
N SER A 597 0.71 -22.65 -58.84
CA SER A 597 0.30 -21.41 -58.17
C SER A 597 -0.14 -20.35 -59.18
N ILE A 598 0.60 -20.16 -60.28
CA ILE A 598 0.20 -19.23 -61.36
C ILE A 598 -1.14 -19.66 -61.99
N LEU A 599 -1.35 -20.95 -62.27
CA LEU A 599 -2.62 -21.43 -62.84
C LEU A 599 -3.79 -21.20 -61.88
N SER A 600 -3.58 -21.44 -60.58
CA SER A 600 -4.57 -21.14 -59.54
C SER A 600 -4.90 -19.63 -59.51
N ALA A 601 -3.89 -18.76 -59.50
CA ALA A 601 -4.07 -17.31 -59.45
C ALA A 601 -4.76 -16.76 -60.70
N VAL A 602 -4.44 -17.29 -61.89
CA VAL A 602 -5.14 -16.94 -63.15
C VAL A 602 -6.60 -17.39 -63.09
N SER A 603 -6.89 -18.58 -62.55
CA SER A 603 -8.28 -19.06 -62.42
C SER A 603 -9.13 -18.26 -61.42
N LYS A 604 -8.47 -17.61 -60.45
CA LYS A 604 -9.09 -16.77 -59.41
C LYS A 604 -9.13 -15.27 -59.78
N ASP A 605 -8.60 -14.90 -60.94
CA ASP A 605 -8.41 -13.51 -61.39
C ASP A 605 -7.62 -12.64 -60.39
N SER A 606 -6.65 -13.26 -59.70
CA SER A 606 -5.85 -12.64 -58.63
C SER A 606 -4.39 -12.46 -59.01
N LEU A 607 -3.96 -12.90 -60.21
CA LEU A 607 -2.57 -12.79 -60.65
C LEU A 607 -2.19 -11.33 -60.95
N ARG A 608 -1.13 -10.84 -60.28
CA ARG A 608 -0.55 -9.51 -60.52
C ARG A 608 0.91 -9.63 -60.90
N ILE A 609 1.35 -8.83 -61.87
CA ILE A 609 2.77 -8.72 -62.25
C ILE A 609 3.19 -7.28 -62.03
N VAL A 610 4.29 -7.09 -61.31
CA VAL A 610 4.78 -5.77 -60.92
C VAL A 610 6.26 -5.62 -61.23
N SER A 611 6.68 -4.41 -61.62
CA SER A 611 8.07 -4.07 -61.94
C SER A 611 8.58 -2.88 -61.15
#